data_AF-A0A6I2L8I8-F1
#
_entry.id   AF-A0A6I2L8I8-F1
#
_cell.length_a   1.000
_cell.length_b   1.000
_cell.length_c   1.000
_cell.angle_alpha   90.00
_cell.angle_beta   90.00
_cell.angle_gamma   90.00
#
_symmetry.space_group_name_H-M   'P 1'
#
loop_
_entity.id
_entity.type
_entity.pdbx_description
1 polymer ?
#
loop_
_entity_poly.entity_id
_entity_poly.type
_entity_poly.pdbx_seq_one_letter_code
_entity_poly.pdbx_strand_id
1 'polypeptide(L)'
;MSTLYQQCMRRCRFAVCLFFFLCATAHAALIQYVIVDAHNALFTVSYTLTAEPGDLPIKEFSIAFDVGRYENLQLVATPSGWDSLVLQPDAALGADGIYDSLALGQVVDPATSLSGFTMRFTYLGADVPSGQRFDIIDPLNFAVVTSGTTSAIAALPEPEGWQLLVAGFAGLLLASRMMRRRCYAVWATALLLMPALASAQSLGVVEAAPPGAQIAQLIKVAETRVSRTVYRYRYQVEIQNGELSLKNLRVQLTAAGAGTVILSGLAKVGDLVAGAKAASKDDIIFEHNRLQPFALDALRWRIIADPPGALGQLDYSAPLTGTDVDGNGIRDDVDGVIAELLPEPSVAAAAAAIAAALQRQLGNEEASVAAAAQAELEQGLACLAHRSTDYARIARTLFVVTFNTRARLEANIQHMDRLDPLRETDLTVTSACVEGGNHARTH
;
A
#
# COMPACT_ATOMS: atom_id res chain seq x y z
N MET A 1 -48.74 52.76 -22.94
CA MET A 1 -48.72 51.30 -23.22
C MET A 1 -47.39 50.86 -23.87
N SER A 2 -46.22 51.28 -23.36
CA SER A 2 -44.93 51.03 -24.05
C SER A 2 -43.82 50.38 -23.20
N THR A 3 -43.97 50.28 -21.88
CA THR A 3 -42.90 49.77 -21.00
C THR A 3 -43.09 48.30 -20.56
N LEU A 4 -44.33 47.83 -20.42
CA LEU A 4 -44.63 46.42 -20.08
C LEU A 4 -44.37 45.44 -21.24
N TYR A 5 -44.57 45.87 -22.49
CA TYR A 5 -44.32 45.03 -23.68
C TYR A 5 -42.82 44.80 -23.94
N GLN A 6 -41.98 45.82 -23.69
CA GLN A 6 -40.52 45.70 -23.83
C GLN A 6 -39.88 44.80 -22.76
N GLN A 7 -40.41 44.77 -21.52
CA GLN A 7 -39.89 43.87 -20.49
C GLN A 7 -40.29 42.40 -20.73
N CYS A 8 -41.45 42.14 -21.33
CA CYS A 8 -41.89 40.78 -21.68
C CYS A 8 -41.06 40.19 -22.85
N MET A 9 -40.78 41.00 -23.90
CA MET A 9 -39.93 40.53 -25.01
C MET A 9 -38.45 40.32 -24.62
N ARG A 10 -37.92 41.06 -23.63
CA ARG A 10 -36.53 40.88 -23.16
C ARG A 10 -36.34 39.60 -22.33
N ARG A 11 -37.38 39.16 -21.59
CA ARG A 11 -37.38 37.90 -20.84
C ARG A 11 -37.65 36.67 -21.72
N CYS A 12 -38.48 36.79 -22.76
CA CYS A 12 -38.64 35.73 -23.76
C CYS A 12 -37.37 35.49 -24.60
N ARG A 13 -36.63 36.55 -24.97
CA ARG A 13 -35.38 36.38 -25.75
C ARG A 13 -34.25 35.71 -24.96
N PHE A 14 -34.18 35.92 -23.64
CA PHE A 14 -33.20 35.24 -22.79
C PHE A 14 -33.56 33.76 -22.54
N ALA A 15 -34.85 33.42 -22.42
CA ALA A 15 -35.30 32.04 -22.26
C ALA A 15 -35.11 31.19 -23.54
N VAL A 16 -35.31 31.77 -24.72
CA VAL A 16 -35.13 31.05 -26.00
C VAL A 16 -33.64 30.79 -26.31
N CYS A 17 -32.73 31.70 -25.95
CA CYS A 17 -31.29 31.45 -26.10
C CYS A 17 -30.75 30.43 -25.07
N LEU A 18 -31.30 30.39 -23.85
CA LEU A 18 -30.92 29.37 -22.84
C LEU A 18 -31.42 27.97 -23.23
N PHE A 19 -32.58 27.87 -23.88
CA PHE A 19 -33.13 26.60 -24.38
C PHE A 19 -32.36 26.04 -25.59
N PHE A 20 -31.83 26.91 -26.47
CA PHE A 20 -31.00 26.48 -27.61
C PHE A 20 -29.58 26.07 -27.23
N PHE A 21 -29.02 26.56 -26.10
CA PHE A 21 -27.71 26.13 -25.60
C PHE A 21 -27.74 24.79 -24.83
N LEU A 22 -28.93 24.28 -24.49
CA LEU A 22 -29.12 23.00 -23.77
C LEU A 22 -29.21 21.77 -24.67
N CYS A 23 -29.15 21.94 -26.00
CA CYS A 23 -29.20 20.83 -26.97
C CYS A 23 -27.86 20.63 -27.71
N ALA A 24 -26.73 20.84 -27.05
CA ALA A 24 -25.50 20.23 -27.52
C ALA A 24 -25.63 18.72 -27.32
N THR A 25 -25.95 17.98 -28.38
CA THR A 25 -25.90 16.52 -28.37
C THR A 25 -24.47 16.11 -28.05
N ALA A 26 -24.27 15.58 -26.85
CA ALA A 26 -23.02 14.92 -26.51
C ALA A 26 -22.92 13.67 -27.40
N HIS A 27 -21.97 13.67 -28.32
CA HIS A 27 -21.66 12.51 -29.15
C HIS A 27 -20.65 11.69 -28.34
N ALA A 28 -21.07 10.50 -27.92
CA ALA A 28 -20.21 9.55 -27.25
C ALA A 28 -20.51 8.18 -27.83
N ALA A 29 -19.45 7.41 -28.10
CA ALA A 29 -19.58 6.02 -28.48
C ALA A 29 -20.54 5.29 -27.52
N LEU A 30 -21.43 4.48 -28.07
CA LEU A 30 -22.47 3.80 -27.32
C LEU A 30 -22.19 2.29 -27.32
N ILE A 31 -22.09 1.71 -26.12
CA ILE A 31 -22.07 0.25 -25.96
C ILE A 31 -23.39 -0.17 -25.34
N GLN A 32 -24.18 -0.91 -26.10
CA GLN A 32 -25.42 -1.50 -25.63
C GLN A 32 -25.23 -2.98 -25.31
N TYR A 33 -26.05 -3.52 -24.40
CA TYR A 33 -25.99 -4.92 -24.04
C TYR A 33 -27.36 -5.58 -23.93
N VAL A 34 -27.37 -6.89 -24.16
CA VAL A 34 -28.45 -7.81 -23.80
C VAL A 34 -27.86 -8.85 -22.87
N ILE A 35 -28.49 -9.04 -21.71
CA ILE A 35 -28.04 -9.99 -20.69
C ILE A 35 -29.09 -11.09 -20.52
N VAL A 36 -28.63 -12.33 -20.43
CA VAL A 36 -29.48 -13.51 -20.20
C VAL A 36 -28.95 -14.23 -18.97
N ASP A 37 -29.85 -14.52 -18.03
CA ASP A 37 -29.58 -15.36 -16.87
C ASP A 37 -29.53 -16.84 -17.31
N ALA A 38 -28.38 -17.48 -17.08
CA ALA A 38 -28.15 -18.89 -17.37
C ALA A 38 -28.34 -19.79 -16.14
N HIS A 39 -28.97 -19.27 -15.08
CA HIS A 39 -29.17 -19.84 -13.75
C HIS A 39 -27.90 -19.85 -12.87
N ASN A 40 -28.09 -19.93 -11.54
CA ASN A 40 -27.02 -19.94 -10.52
C ASN A 40 -26.08 -18.73 -10.58
N ALA A 41 -26.65 -17.53 -10.77
CA ALA A 41 -25.91 -16.28 -10.88
C ALA A 41 -24.87 -16.25 -12.01
N LEU A 42 -25.00 -17.14 -12.99
CA LEU A 42 -24.19 -17.16 -14.20
C LEU A 42 -24.93 -16.39 -15.29
N PHE A 43 -24.33 -15.31 -15.78
CA PHE A 43 -24.93 -14.47 -16.80
C PHE A 43 -24.13 -14.53 -18.09
N THR A 44 -24.84 -14.56 -19.22
CA THR A 44 -24.25 -14.36 -20.55
C THR A 44 -24.69 -13.00 -21.06
N VAL A 45 -23.73 -12.17 -21.45
CA VAL A 45 -23.97 -10.82 -21.96
C VAL A 45 -23.44 -10.68 -23.38
N SER A 46 -24.25 -10.09 -24.26
CA SER A 46 -23.88 -9.77 -25.63
C SER A 46 -23.89 -8.26 -25.82
N TYR A 47 -22.79 -7.72 -26.33
CA TYR A 47 -22.60 -6.30 -26.55
C TYR A 47 -22.75 -5.94 -28.04
N THR A 48 -23.31 -4.75 -28.28
CA THR A 48 -23.30 -4.07 -29.56
C THR A 48 -22.59 -2.74 -29.39
N LEU A 49 -21.54 -2.54 -30.17
CA LEU A 49 -20.73 -1.33 -30.20
C LEU A 49 -21.21 -0.45 -31.34
N THR A 50 -21.54 0.81 -31.06
CA THR A 50 -21.97 1.80 -32.05
C THR A 50 -21.08 3.03 -31.98
N ALA A 51 -20.52 3.42 -33.13
CA ALA A 51 -19.83 4.70 -33.28
C ALA A 51 -20.82 5.74 -33.82
N GLU A 52 -20.99 6.86 -33.12
CA GLU A 52 -21.93 7.90 -33.52
C GLU A 52 -21.37 8.72 -34.71
N PRO A 53 -22.24 9.41 -35.48
CA PRO A 53 -21.77 10.34 -36.51
C PRO A 53 -20.83 11.41 -35.93
N GLY A 54 -19.60 11.47 -36.42
CA GLY A 54 -18.58 12.42 -35.96
C GLY A 54 -17.56 11.86 -34.97
N ASP A 55 -17.75 10.61 -34.50
CA ASP A 55 -16.74 9.91 -33.70
C ASP A 55 -15.49 9.57 -34.54
N LEU A 56 -14.39 9.22 -33.86
CA LEU A 56 -13.27 8.54 -34.52
C LEU A 56 -13.59 7.05 -34.68
N PRO A 57 -13.06 6.37 -35.72
CA PRO A 57 -13.23 4.93 -35.86
C PRO A 57 -12.76 4.19 -34.61
N ILE A 58 -13.64 3.33 -34.06
CA ILE A 58 -13.35 2.60 -32.84
C ILE A 58 -12.47 1.40 -33.18
N LYS A 59 -11.29 1.37 -32.55
CA LYS A 59 -10.28 0.33 -32.75
C LYS A 59 -10.12 -0.57 -31.53
N GLU A 60 -10.28 -0.03 -30.33
CA GLU A 60 -10.16 -0.79 -29.08
C GLU A 60 -11.17 -0.26 -28.06
N PHE A 61 -11.75 -1.18 -27.30
CA PHE A 61 -12.55 -0.83 -26.14
C PHE A 61 -12.32 -1.82 -25.00
N SER A 62 -12.56 -1.36 -23.78
CA SER A 62 -12.55 -2.17 -22.58
C SER A 62 -13.81 -1.94 -21.77
N ILE A 63 -14.35 -3.01 -21.19
CA ILE A 63 -15.47 -2.98 -20.23
C ILE A 63 -14.94 -3.48 -18.89
N ALA A 64 -15.15 -2.68 -17.84
CA ALA A 64 -14.69 -2.98 -16.48
C ALA A 64 -15.78 -3.69 -15.67
N PHE A 65 -15.36 -4.71 -14.91
CA PHE A 65 -16.19 -5.53 -14.04
C PHE A 65 -15.68 -5.39 -12.61
N ASP A 66 -16.45 -4.68 -11.79
CA ASP A 66 -16.05 -4.30 -10.42
C ASP A 66 -15.56 -5.50 -9.59
N VAL A 67 -14.41 -5.29 -8.94
CA VAL A 67 -13.87 -6.28 -8.00
C VAL A 67 -14.86 -6.55 -6.86
N GLY A 68 -15.10 -7.84 -6.58
CA GLY A 68 -16.04 -8.28 -5.54
C GLY A 68 -17.53 -8.31 -5.95
N ARG A 69 -17.89 -7.85 -7.17
CA ARG A 69 -19.24 -8.06 -7.73
C ARG A 69 -19.28 -9.10 -8.84
N TYR A 70 -18.16 -9.34 -9.50
CA TYR A 70 -18.06 -10.24 -10.64
C TYR A 70 -16.90 -11.20 -10.45
N GLU A 71 -17.03 -12.43 -10.94
CA GLU A 71 -15.99 -13.46 -10.97
C GLU A 71 -16.15 -14.37 -12.20
N ASN A 72 -15.17 -15.23 -12.45
CA ASN A 72 -15.20 -16.24 -13.51
C ASN A 72 -15.55 -15.66 -14.89
N LEU A 73 -14.97 -14.52 -15.23
CA LEU A 73 -15.18 -13.90 -16.53
C LEU A 73 -14.67 -14.84 -17.64
N GLN A 74 -15.46 -15.07 -18.68
CA GLN A 74 -15.14 -16.01 -19.76
C GLN A 74 -15.52 -15.42 -21.10
N LEU A 75 -14.60 -15.51 -22.06
CA LEU A 75 -14.88 -15.17 -23.45
C LEU A 75 -15.79 -16.23 -24.07
N VAL A 76 -16.87 -15.81 -24.73
CA VAL A 76 -17.81 -16.73 -25.42
C VAL A 76 -17.71 -16.55 -26.93
N ALA A 77 -17.75 -15.32 -27.42
CA ALA A 77 -17.64 -15.03 -28.85
C ALA A 77 -17.01 -13.67 -29.10
N THR A 78 -16.26 -13.59 -30.20
CA THR A 78 -15.66 -12.37 -30.73
C THR A 78 -16.01 -12.26 -32.22
N PRO A 79 -16.42 -11.08 -32.72
CA PRO A 79 -16.64 -10.87 -34.15
C PRO A 79 -15.37 -11.10 -34.98
N SER A 80 -15.54 -11.48 -36.24
CA SER A 80 -14.41 -11.62 -37.17
C SER A 80 -13.63 -10.31 -37.29
N GLY A 81 -12.30 -10.41 -37.32
CA GLY A 81 -11.42 -9.25 -37.41
C GLY A 81 -11.20 -8.52 -36.08
N TRP A 82 -11.70 -9.06 -34.97
CA TRP A 82 -11.44 -8.58 -33.62
C TRP A 82 -10.73 -9.67 -32.80
N ASP A 83 -9.94 -9.22 -31.83
CA ASP A 83 -9.26 -10.05 -30.86
C ASP A 83 -9.67 -9.61 -29.44
N SER A 84 -10.45 -10.44 -28.77
CA SER A 84 -10.93 -10.15 -27.42
C SER A 84 -10.21 -11.01 -26.40
N LEU A 85 -9.96 -10.43 -25.23
CA LEU A 85 -9.43 -11.13 -24.08
C LEU A 85 -10.18 -10.73 -22.82
N VAL A 86 -9.99 -11.52 -21.78
CA VAL A 86 -10.59 -11.31 -20.47
C VAL A 86 -9.50 -11.38 -19.41
N LEU A 87 -9.49 -10.38 -18.53
CA LEU A 87 -8.67 -10.34 -17.31
C LEU A 87 -9.60 -10.51 -16.11
N GLN A 88 -9.28 -11.43 -15.21
CA GLN A 88 -10.10 -11.64 -14.02
C GLN A 88 -10.02 -10.42 -13.07
N PRO A 89 -11.10 -10.11 -12.35
CA PRO A 89 -11.03 -9.25 -11.18
C PRO A 89 -9.99 -9.79 -10.19
N ASP A 90 -9.16 -8.91 -9.66
CA ASP A 90 -8.08 -9.28 -8.75
C ASP A 90 -8.21 -8.47 -7.46
N ALA A 91 -8.74 -9.11 -6.41
CA ALA A 91 -8.92 -8.50 -5.10
C ALA A 91 -7.59 -8.12 -4.43
N ALA A 92 -6.51 -8.84 -4.73
CA ALA A 92 -5.20 -8.60 -4.16
C ALA A 92 -4.57 -7.31 -4.71
N LEU A 93 -4.90 -6.94 -5.95
CA LEU A 93 -4.59 -5.64 -6.57
C LEU A 93 -5.70 -4.59 -6.42
N GLY A 94 -6.84 -4.96 -5.83
CA GLY A 94 -8.07 -4.17 -5.86
C GLY A 94 -8.44 -3.73 -7.29
N ALA A 95 -8.21 -4.59 -8.28
CA ALA A 95 -8.34 -4.28 -9.70
C ALA A 95 -9.59 -4.93 -10.29
N ASP A 96 -10.37 -4.14 -11.02
CA ASP A 96 -11.57 -4.60 -11.75
C ASP A 96 -11.18 -5.65 -12.80
N GLY A 97 -12.04 -6.62 -13.06
CA GLY A 97 -11.89 -7.47 -14.23
C GLY A 97 -12.10 -6.68 -15.50
N ILE A 98 -11.47 -7.08 -16.59
CA ILE A 98 -11.54 -6.35 -17.86
C ILE A 98 -11.96 -7.31 -18.96
N TYR A 99 -12.99 -6.96 -19.71
CA TYR A 99 -13.23 -7.47 -21.05
C TYR A 99 -12.64 -6.48 -22.04
N ASP A 100 -11.63 -6.90 -22.79
CA ASP A 100 -10.90 -6.03 -23.72
C ASP A 100 -11.03 -6.57 -25.14
N SER A 101 -11.23 -5.70 -26.12
CA SER A 101 -11.37 -6.10 -27.52
C SER A 101 -10.68 -5.13 -28.45
N LEU A 102 -9.80 -5.65 -29.30
CA LEU A 102 -8.98 -4.90 -30.26
C LEU A 102 -9.30 -5.32 -31.70
N ALA A 103 -9.52 -4.36 -32.58
CA ALA A 103 -9.64 -4.59 -34.02
C ALA A 103 -8.29 -4.99 -34.62
N LEU A 104 -8.24 -6.12 -35.33
CA LEU A 104 -7.08 -6.60 -36.10
C LEU A 104 -7.07 -6.09 -37.55
N GLY A 105 -8.13 -5.43 -37.99
CA GLY A 105 -8.21 -4.82 -39.31
C GLY A 105 -9.54 -4.09 -39.56
N GLN A 106 -10.66 -4.78 -39.34
CA GLN A 106 -11.98 -4.15 -39.44
C GLN A 106 -12.28 -3.32 -38.19
N VAL A 107 -12.41 -2.01 -38.37
CA VAL A 107 -12.79 -1.06 -37.32
C VAL A 107 -14.31 -0.82 -37.32
N VAL A 108 -14.84 -0.21 -36.26
CA VAL A 108 -16.22 0.34 -36.31
C VAL A 108 -16.12 1.78 -36.77
N ASP A 109 -16.49 2.03 -38.02
CA ASP A 109 -16.50 3.37 -38.61
C ASP A 109 -17.65 4.22 -38.06
N PRO A 110 -17.54 5.56 -38.11
CA PRO A 110 -18.60 6.45 -37.64
C PRO A 110 -19.94 6.17 -38.32
N ALA A 111 -21.02 6.29 -37.55
CA ALA A 111 -22.39 5.96 -37.95
C ALA A 111 -22.63 4.47 -38.29
N THR A 112 -21.77 3.56 -37.81
CA THR A 112 -21.96 2.11 -37.94
C THR A 112 -22.00 1.43 -36.58
N SER A 113 -22.54 0.21 -36.56
CA SER A 113 -22.56 -0.64 -35.38
C SER A 113 -22.04 -2.04 -35.67
N LEU A 114 -21.47 -2.68 -34.66
CA LEU A 114 -20.96 -4.03 -34.70
C LEU A 114 -21.41 -4.81 -33.46
N SER A 115 -22.10 -5.92 -33.70
CA SER A 115 -22.54 -6.87 -32.68
C SER A 115 -21.70 -8.15 -32.70
N GLY A 116 -21.91 -9.03 -31.72
CA GLY A 116 -21.27 -10.36 -31.67
C GLY A 116 -20.14 -10.48 -30.65
N PHE A 117 -19.96 -9.45 -29.82
CA PHE A 117 -19.10 -9.51 -28.64
C PHE A 117 -19.88 -10.17 -27.51
N THR A 118 -19.53 -11.40 -27.13
CA THR A 118 -20.24 -12.13 -26.10
C THR A 118 -19.29 -12.65 -25.04
N MET A 119 -19.67 -12.47 -23.79
CA MET A 119 -18.95 -13.02 -22.64
C MET A 119 -19.90 -13.59 -21.60
N ARG A 120 -19.33 -14.33 -20.65
CA ARG A 120 -20.04 -14.93 -19.53
C ARG A 120 -19.33 -14.61 -18.23
N PHE A 121 -20.08 -14.49 -17.14
CA PHE A 121 -19.52 -14.21 -15.81
C PHE A 121 -20.42 -14.73 -14.70
N THR A 122 -19.85 -14.93 -13.52
CA THR A 122 -20.59 -15.12 -12.27
C THR A 122 -20.81 -13.77 -11.59
N TYR A 123 -22.04 -13.49 -11.19
CA TYR A 123 -22.40 -12.29 -10.45
C TYR A 123 -22.56 -12.59 -8.96
N LEU A 124 -21.96 -11.77 -8.10
CA LEU A 124 -21.96 -11.96 -6.65
C LEU A 124 -22.97 -11.06 -5.93
N GLY A 125 -23.59 -10.12 -6.65
CA GLY A 125 -24.62 -9.24 -6.10
C GLY A 125 -25.96 -9.95 -5.92
N ALA A 126 -26.80 -9.40 -5.04
CA ALA A 126 -28.18 -9.85 -4.83
C ALA A 126 -29.18 -9.24 -5.84
N ASP A 127 -28.75 -8.23 -6.59
CA ASP A 127 -29.51 -7.54 -7.63
C ASP A 127 -29.26 -8.15 -9.03
N VAL A 128 -29.81 -7.52 -10.07
CA VAL A 128 -29.49 -7.87 -11.46
C VAL A 128 -28.29 -7.03 -11.89
N PRO A 129 -27.31 -7.59 -12.63
CA PRO A 129 -26.19 -6.82 -13.15
C PRO A 129 -26.66 -5.58 -13.92
N SER A 130 -26.23 -4.40 -13.48
CA SER A 130 -26.50 -3.12 -14.14
C SER A 130 -25.48 -2.82 -15.23
N GLY A 131 -25.60 -1.68 -15.90
CA GLY A 131 -24.59 -1.22 -16.87
C GLY A 131 -23.17 -1.17 -16.27
N GLN A 132 -22.18 -1.56 -17.06
CA GLN A 132 -20.77 -1.57 -16.70
C GLN A 132 -20.06 -0.35 -17.26
N ARG A 133 -18.99 0.13 -16.59
CA ARG A 133 -18.14 1.18 -17.14
C ARG A 133 -17.41 0.65 -18.37
N PHE A 134 -17.28 1.47 -19.40
CA PHE A 134 -16.43 1.18 -20.55
C PHE A 134 -15.55 2.36 -20.92
N ASP A 135 -14.44 2.06 -21.58
CA ASP A 135 -13.50 3.01 -22.15
C ASP A 135 -13.21 2.64 -23.60
N ILE A 136 -13.24 3.63 -24.50
CA ILE A 136 -12.71 3.54 -25.86
C ILE A 136 -11.25 3.99 -25.81
N ILE A 137 -10.36 3.19 -26.35
CA ILE A 137 -8.91 3.32 -26.15
C ILE A 137 -8.22 3.48 -27.50
N ASP A 138 -7.22 4.35 -27.57
CA ASP A 138 -6.29 4.39 -28.71
C ASP A 138 -5.26 3.25 -28.56
N PRO A 139 -5.25 2.25 -29.46
CA PRO A 139 -4.38 1.08 -29.32
C PRO A 139 -2.89 1.41 -29.45
N LEU A 140 -2.52 2.60 -29.94
CA LEU A 140 -1.12 2.98 -30.11
C LEU A 140 -0.45 3.44 -28.80
N ASN A 141 -1.20 4.12 -27.94
CA ASN A 141 -0.67 4.77 -26.73
C ASN A 141 -1.47 4.44 -25.45
N PHE A 142 -2.54 3.65 -25.57
CA PHE A 142 -3.47 3.28 -24.49
C PHE A 142 -4.15 4.46 -23.80
N ALA A 143 -4.20 5.63 -24.45
CA ALA A 143 -4.96 6.77 -23.97
C ALA A 143 -6.46 6.50 -24.10
N VAL A 144 -7.20 6.86 -23.06
CA VAL A 144 -8.67 6.82 -23.09
C VAL A 144 -9.16 7.98 -23.95
N VAL A 145 -9.83 7.64 -25.05
CA VAL A 145 -10.43 8.59 -25.99
C VAL A 145 -11.80 9.04 -25.48
N THR A 146 -12.59 8.09 -24.96
CA THR A 146 -13.94 8.34 -24.45
C THR A 146 -14.30 7.29 -23.42
N SER A 147 -15.09 7.67 -22.41
CA SER A 147 -15.58 6.76 -21.38
C SER A 147 -17.10 6.85 -21.28
N GLY A 148 -17.73 5.77 -20.82
CA GLY A 148 -19.17 5.73 -20.61
C GLY A 148 -19.62 4.59 -19.72
N THR A 149 -20.93 4.36 -19.69
CA THR A 149 -21.55 3.21 -19.04
C THR A 149 -22.41 2.48 -20.05
N THR A 150 -22.32 1.16 -20.10
CA THR A 150 -23.10 0.36 -21.03
C THR A 150 -24.59 0.52 -20.72
N SER A 151 -25.42 0.50 -21.76
CA SER A 151 -26.87 0.63 -21.62
C SER A 151 -27.56 -0.65 -22.04
N ALA A 152 -28.56 -1.09 -21.29
CA ALA A 152 -29.37 -2.22 -21.73
C ALA A 152 -30.10 -1.82 -23.02
N ILE A 153 -30.09 -2.69 -24.03
CA ILE A 153 -31.05 -2.56 -25.12
C ILE A 153 -32.41 -2.71 -24.44
N ALA A 154 -33.19 -1.63 -24.38
CA ALA A 154 -34.53 -1.69 -23.86
C ALA A 154 -35.23 -2.83 -24.59
N ALA A 155 -35.60 -3.89 -23.86
CA ALA A 155 -36.66 -4.75 -24.33
C ALA A 155 -37.80 -3.77 -24.63
N LEU A 156 -38.20 -3.67 -25.90
CA LEU A 156 -39.39 -2.90 -26.28
C LEU A 156 -40.43 -3.22 -25.21
N PRO A 157 -40.99 -2.22 -24.50
CA PRO A 157 -41.97 -2.49 -23.49
C PRO A 157 -43.06 -3.31 -24.18
N GLU A 158 -43.17 -4.60 -23.87
CA GLU A 158 -44.47 -5.23 -24.00
C GLU A 158 -45.34 -4.35 -23.11
N PRO A 159 -46.34 -3.65 -23.68
CA PRO A 159 -47.08 -2.66 -22.93
C PRO A 159 -47.59 -3.38 -21.71
N GLU A 160 -47.02 -3.02 -20.55
CA GLU A 160 -47.38 -3.67 -19.32
C GLU A 160 -48.87 -3.42 -19.18
N GLY A 161 -49.69 -4.45 -19.38
CA GLY A 161 -51.14 -4.28 -19.51
C GLY A 161 -51.73 -3.59 -18.28
N TRP A 162 -51.02 -3.67 -17.16
CA TRP A 162 -51.32 -2.97 -15.92
C TRP A 162 -51.15 -1.45 -16.00
N GLN A 163 -50.30 -0.86 -16.84
CA GLN A 163 -50.20 0.61 -17.00
C GLN A 163 -51.43 1.19 -17.71
N LEU A 164 -52.00 0.46 -18.69
CA LEU A 164 -53.31 0.80 -19.29
C LEU A 164 -54.46 0.54 -18.32
N LEU A 165 -54.38 -0.54 -17.54
CA LEU A 165 -55.34 -0.87 -16.48
C LEU A 165 -55.31 0.17 -15.34
N VAL A 166 -54.13 0.65 -14.95
CA VAL A 166 -53.93 1.69 -13.94
C VAL A 166 -54.29 3.06 -14.49
N ALA A 167 -54.05 3.38 -15.77
CA ALA A 167 -54.59 4.60 -16.37
C ALA A 167 -56.14 4.59 -16.39
N GLY A 168 -56.74 3.42 -16.68
CA GLY A 168 -58.19 3.21 -16.57
C GLY A 168 -58.72 3.30 -15.14
N PHE A 169 -58.03 2.67 -14.18
CA PHE A 169 -58.39 2.74 -12.75
C PHE A 169 -58.08 4.10 -12.12
N ALA A 170 -57.08 4.84 -12.59
CA ALA A 170 -56.74 6.19 -12.15
C ALA A 170 -57.79 7.20 -12.62
N GLY A 171 -58.34 7.05 -13.83
CA GLY A 171 -59.52 7.79 -14.27
C GLY A 171 -60.74 7.56 -13.37
N LEU A 172 -60.96 6.32 -12.94
CA LEU A 172 -62.03 5.93 -12.01
C LEU A 172 -61.79 6.39 -10.56
N LEU A 173 -60.54 6.38 -10.09
CA LEU A 173 -60.17 6.79 -8.74
C LEU A 173 -60.05 8.31 -8.57
N LEU A 174 -59.68 9.04 -9.63
CA LEU A 174 -59.70 10.52 -9.63
C LEU A 174 -61.14 11.06 -9.61
N ALA A 175 -62.10 10.32 -10.16
CA ALA A 175 -63.53 10.60 -9.99
C ALA A 175 -64.04 10.29 -8.56
N SER A 176 -63.39 9.37 -7.83
CA SER A 176 -63.83 8.96 -6.48
C SER A 176 -63.04 9.57 -5.32
N ARG A 177 -61.98 10.36 -5.56
CA ARG A 177 -61.09 10.92 -4.51
C ARG A 177 -61.18 12.43 -4.26
N MET A 178 -62.16 13.13 -4.83
CA MET A 178 -62.56 14.46 -4.32
C MET A 178 -63.27 14.40 -2.95
N MET A 179 -63.58 13.21 -2.43
CA MET A 179 -64.13 12.98 -1.09
C MET A 179 -63.22 12.08 -0.25
N ARG A 180 -62.25 12.67 0.45
CA ARG A 180 -61.96 12.46 1.89
C ARG A 180 -60.53 12.88 2.23
N ARG A 181 -60.46 13.69 3.29
CA ARG A 181 -59.28 14.34 3.86
C ARG A 181 -58.49 13.40 4.77
N ARG A 182 -57.18 13.67 4.84
CA ARG A 182 -56.29 13.76 6.03
C ARG A 182 -55.86 12.50 6.83
N CYS A 183 -54.55 12.55 7.14
CA CYS A 183 -53.82 12.15 8.38
C CYS A 183 -53.06 10.81 8.48
N TYR A 184 -51.91 10.94 9.18
CA TYR A 184 -51.02 9.98 9.85
C TYR A 184 -49.97 9.25 9.01
N ALA A 185 -48.82 8.78 9.51
CA ALA A 185 -47.81 9.19 10.51
C ALA A 185 -46.87 7.96 10.70
N VAL A 186 -45.54 8.17 10.60
CA VAL A 186 -44.45 7.44 11.30
C VAL A 186 -44.27 5.92 11.04
N TRP A 187 -43.12 5.37 11.47
CA TRP A 187 -42.58 4.00 11.49
C TRP A 187 -41.61 3.68 10.33
N ALA A 188 -40.41 3.11 10.51
CA ALA A 188 -39.66 2.69 11.69
C ALA A 188 -38.18 2.45 11.29
N THR A 189 -37.27 2.62 12.24
CA THR A 189 -35.87 2.20 12.22
C THR A 189 -35.71 0.69 12.51
N ALA A 190 -34.66 0.07 11.96
CA ALA A 190 -33.65 -0.81 12.63
C ALA A 190 -33.15 -1.98 11.75
N LEU A 191 -31.95 -2.49 12.12
CA LEU A 191 -31.19 -3.69 11.68
C LEU A 191 -30.30 -3.49 10.42
N LEU A 192 -29.00 -3.85 10.36
CA LEU A 192 -28.06 -4.62 11.19
C LEU A 192 -26.63 -4.08 10.96
N LEU A 193 -25.84 -3.94 12.03
CA LEU A 193 -24.38 -3.83 11.97
C LEU A 193 -23.80 -5.22 12.29
N MET A 194 -23.26 -5.90 11.28
CA MET A 194 -22.33 -7.01 11.48
C MET A 194 -20.90 -6.48 11.36
N PRO A 195 -20.01 -6.74 12.34
CA PRO A 195 -18.59 -6.55 12.13
C PRO A 195 -18.10 -7.69 11.23
N ALA A 196 -17.67 -7.36 10.02
CA ALA A 196 -16.91 -8.29 9.20
C ALA A 196 -15.61 -8.62 9.94
N LEU A 197 -15.41 -9.89 10.29
CA LEU A 197 -14.08 -10.38 10.64
C LEU A 197 -13.22 -10.28 9.38
N ALA A 198 -12.51 -9.17 9.24
CA ALA A 198 -11.46 -9.04 8.25
C ALA A 198 -10.32 -9.98 8.67
N SER A 199 -10.22 -11.12 8.00
CA SER A 199 -8.99 -11.91 8.04
C SER A 199 -7.85 -11.02 7.57
N ALA A 200 -6.87 -10.76 8.43
CA ALA A 200 -5.67 -10.03 8.05
C ALA A 200 -4.92 -10.86 7.00
N GLN A 201 -5.09 -10.53 5.73
CA GLN A 201 -4.29 -11.11 4.66
C GLN A 201 -2.84 -10.64 4.86
N SER A 202 -1.89 -11.58 4.87
CA SER A 202 -0.47 -11.24 4.98
C SER A 202 -0.03 -10.50 3.72
N LEU A 203 0.47 -9.28 3.88
CA LEU A 203 0.94 -8.41 2.78
C LEU A 203 2.37 -8.78 2.33
N GLY A 204 2.63 -10.09 2.17
CA GLY A 204 3.96 -10.64 1.90
C GLY A 204 4.77 -10.93 3.15
N VAL A 205 6.07 -11.16 2.94
CA VAL A 205 7.04 -11.48 4.00
C VAL A 205 7.98 -10.30 4.22
N VAL A 206 8.14 -9.89 5.49
CA VAL A 206 9.11 -8.88 5.89
C VAL A 206 10.42 -9.58 6.26
N GLU A 207 11.43 -9.43 5.42
CA GLU A 207 12.74 -10.11 5.55
C GLU A 207 13.62 -9.47 6.64
N ALA A 208 13.50 -8.15 6.82
CA ALA A 208 14.12 -7.44 7.93
C ALA A 208 13.30 -6.19 8.28
N ALA A 209 13.15 -5.93 9.57
CA ALA A 209 12.51 -4.74 10.11
C ALA A 209 13.09 -4.38 11.49
N PRO A 210 13.04 -3.10 11.89
CA PRO A 210 13.19 -2.73 13.29
C PRO A 210 12.19 -3.48 14.19
N PRO A 211 12.51 -3.72 15.47
CA PRO A 211 11.62 -4.44 16.38
C PRO A 211 10.19 -3.86 16.41
N GLY A 212 9.21 -4.71 16.14
CA GLY A 212 7.78 -4.36 16.14
C GLY A 212 7.27 -3.57 14.94
N ALA A 213 8.13 -3.18 13.99
CA ALA A 213 7.70 -2.52 12.76
C ALA A 213 7.16 -3.55 11.75
N GLN A 214 5.99 -3.28 11.17
CA GLN A 214 5.34 -4.16 10.20
C GLN A 214 4.55 -3.39 9.14
N ILE A 215 4.30 -4.02 8.00
CA ILE A 215 3.43 -3.46 6.96
C ILE A 215 1.97 -3.66 7.38
N ALA A 216 1.25 -2.56 7.52
CA ALA A 216 -0.15 -2.55 7.91
C ALA A 216 -1.09 -2.65 6.71
N GLN A 217 -0.79 -1.90 5.64
CA GLN A 217 -1.67 -1.80 4.47
C GLN A 217 -0.91 -1.37 3.22
N LEU A 218 -1.38 -1.81 2.04
CA LEU A 218 -1.06 -1.21 0.75
C LEU A 218 -2.24 -0.34 0.29
N ILE A 219 -1.98 0.93 0.00
CA ILE A 219 -2.98 1.91 -0.44
C ILE A 219 -2.75 2.18 -1.93
N LYS A 220 -3.67 1.74 -2.79
CA LYS A 220 -3.57 1.99 -4.23
C LYS A 220 -3.76 3.48 -4.52
N VAL A 221 -2.75 4.10 -5.11
CA VAL A 221 -2.77 5.52 -5.49
C VAL A 221 -3.22 5.68 -6.93
N ALA A 222 -2.69 4.86 -7.83
CA ALA A 222 -3.01 4.92 -9.25
C ALA A 222 -2.83 3.57 -9.94
N GLU A 223 -3.55 3.41 -11.05
CA GLU A 223 -3.48 2.29 -11.97
C GLU A 223 -3.43 2.85 -13.39
N THR A 224 -2.52 2.35 -14.22
CA THR A 224 -2.35 2.82 -15.60
C THR A 224 -2.04 1.63 -16.49
N ARG A 225 -2.79 1.50 -17.59
CA ARG A 225 -2.57 0.46 -18.59
C ARG A 225 -1.30 0.76 -19.39
N VAL A 226 -0.40 -0.23 -19.51
CA VAL A 226 0.85 -0.14 -20.27
C VAL A 226 0.77 -0.95 -21.56
N SER A 227 0.08 -2.09 -21.51
CA SER A 227 -0.29 -2.89 -22.67
C SER A 227 -1.65 -3.55 -22.43
N ARG A 228 -2.08 -4.44 -23.32
CA ARG A 228 -3.37 -5.15 -23.14
C ARG A 228 -3.46 -5.99 -21.87
N THR A 229 -2.32 -6.48 -21.37
CA THR A 229 -2.29 -7.34 -20.19
C THR A 229 -1.41 -6.80 -19.08
N VAL A 230 -0.55 -5.82 -19.37
CA VAL A 230 0.36 -5.24 -18.36
C VAL A 230 -0.18 -3.90 -17.87
N TYR A 231 -0.30 -3.80 -16.55
CA TYR A 231 -0.73 -2.60 -15.86
C TYR A 231 0.35 -2.15 -14.89
N ARG A 232 0.57 -0.84 -14.84
CA ARG A 232 1.42 -0.17 -13.87
C ARG A 232 0.58 0.27 -12.69
N TYR A 233 1.03 -0.12 -11.51
CA TYR A 233 0.41 0.24 -10.25
C TYR A 233 1.32 1.15 -9.44
N ARG A 234 0.70 2.11 -8.75
CA ARG A 234 1.35 2.98 -7.76
C ARG A 234 0.68 2.75 -6.43
N TYR A 235 1.47 2.40 -5.41
CA TYR A 235 1.00 2.13 -4.07
C TYR A 235 1.76 2.95 -3.04
N GLN A 236 1.04 3.47 -2.05
CA GLN A 236 1.63 3.88 -0.79
C GLN A 236 1.59 2.71 0.19
N VAL A 237 2.60 2.61 1.03
CA VAL A 237 2.71 1.55 2.04
C VAL A 237 2.48 2.17 3.41
N GLU A 238 1.47 1.71 4.14
CA GLU A 238 1.27 2.06 5.54
C GLU A 238 2.09 1.13 6.43
N ILE A 239 2.94 1.71 7.27
CA ILE A 239 3.72 0.99 8.27
C ILE A 239 3.13 1.25 9.65
N GLN A 240 2.98 0.18 10.43
CA GLN A 240 2.69 0.24 11.86
C GLN A 240 4.02 0.09 12.62
N ASN A 241 4.33 1.05 13.50
CA ASN A 241 5.50 0.99 14.35
C ASN A 241 5.25 0.19 15.64
N GLY A 242 6.33 -0.36 16.20
CA GLY A 242 6.37 -1.00 17.51
C GLY A 242 6.56 0.02 18.65
N GLU A 243 7.19 -0.41 19.74
CA GLU A 243 7.30 0.38 20.97
C GLU A 243 8.38 1.48 20.94
N LEU A 244 9.32 1.41 20.01
CA LEU A 244 10.42 2.38 19.88
C LEU A 244 10.12 3.42 18.82
N SER A 245 10.54 4.68 19.04
CA SER A 245 10.44 5.71 18.01
C SER A 245 11.50 5.49 16.92
N LEU A 246 11.09 5.50 15.65
CA LEU A 246 11.96 5.29 14.49
C LEU A 246 12.24 6.61 13.78
N LYS A 247 13.46 6.75 13.26
CA LYS A 247 13.91 7.92 12.49
C LYS A 247 14.23 7.53 11.05
N ASN A 248 13.98 8.44 10.11
CA ASN A 248 14.27 8.25 8.68
C ASN A 248 13.78 6.89 8.11
N LEU A 249 12.60 6.45 8.56
CA LEU A 249 11.98 5.19 8.17
C LEU A 249 11.75 5.16 6.65
N ARG A 250 12.15 4.05 6.05
CA ARG A 250 12.04 3.70 4.63
C ARG A 250 11.55 2.27 4.52
N VAL A 251 10.80 1.99 3.47
CA VAL A 251 10.36 0.64 3.12
C VAL A 251 10.82 0.31 1.72
N GLN A 252 11.32 -0.90 1.53
CA GLN A 252 11.82 -1.39 0.26
C GLN A 252 11.12 -2.70 -0.11
N LEU A 253 10.46 -2.75 -1.27
CA LEU A 253 10.03 -3.97 -1.93
C LEU A 253 11.24 -4.59 -2.64
N THR A 254 11.70 -5.73 -2.15
CA THR A 254 12.93 -6.41 -2.61
C THR A 254 12.65 -7.49 -3.65
N ALA A 255 11.48 -8.12 -3.58
CA ALA A 255 11.03 -9.06 -4.59
C ALA A 255 9.50 -9.03 -4.74
N ALA A 256 9.06 -9.43 -5.92
CA ALA A 256 7.66 -9.63 -6.25
C ALA A 256 7.49 -11.00 -6.94
N GLY A 257 6.28 -11.55 -6.87
CA GLY A 257 5.95 -12.83 -7.50
C GLY A 257 6.03 -12.79 -9.04
N ALA A 258 5.80 -13.95 -9.65
CA ALA A 258 5.77 -14.10 -11.11
C ALA A 258 4.84 -13.08 -11.77
N GLY A 259 5.23 -12.62 -12.97
CA GLY A 259 4.46 -11.66 -13.74
C GLY A 259 4.55 -10.21 -13.23
N THR A 260 5.32 -9.96 -12.16
CA THR A 260 5.49 -8.62 -11.59
C THR A 260 6.92 -8.11 -11.79
N VAL A 261 7.06 -6.88 -12.26
CA VAL A 261 8.33 -6.18 -12.43
C VAL A 261 8.33 -4.93 -11.55
N ILE A 262 9.26 -4.87 -10.60
CA ILE A 262 9.41 -3.70 -9.72
C ILE A 262 10.13 -2.60 -10.49
N LEU A 263 9.48 -1.44 -10.64
CA LEU A 263 10.07 -0.26 -11.29
C LEU A 263 10.69 0.69 -10.28
N SER A 264 10.01 0.91 -9.15
CA SER A 264 10.48 1.70 -8.01
C SER A 264 10.08 0.97 -6.73
N GLY A 265 11.04 0.31 -6.09
CA GLY A 265 10.80 -0.48 -4.90
C GLY A 265 11.05 0.25 -3.59
N LEU A 266 11.54 1.49 -3.57
CA LEU A 266 11.89 2.20 -2.33
C LEU A 266 10.93 3.36 -2.08
N ALA A 267 10.36 3.43 -0.87
CA ALA A 267 9.51 4.52 -0.45
C ALA A 267 9.91 5.06 0.94
N LYS A 268 9.89 6.39 1.09
CA LYS A 268 10.18 7.05 2.38
C LYS A 268 8.91 7.19 3.20
N VAL A 269 8.99 6.91 4.49
CA VAL A 269 7.92 7.15 5.47
C VAL A 269 8.25 8.37 6.32
N GLY A 270 9.50 8.45 6.82
CA GLY A 270 9.99 9.55 7.66
C GLY A 270 10.11 9.13 9.13
N ASP A 271 9.95 10.08 10.04
CA ASP A 271 10.00 9.78 11.47
C ASP A 271 8.65 9.22 11.96
N LEU A 272 8.70 8.21 12.81
CA LEU A 272 7.50 7.56 13.34
C LEU A 272 7.66 7.33 14.84
N VAL A 273 6.76 7.93 15.65
CA VAL A 273 6.77 7.73 17.11
C VAL A 273 6.31 6.31 17.47
N ALA A 274 6.58 5.89 18.70
CA ALA A 274 6.14 4.59 19.23
C ALA A 274 4.64 4.34 19.01
N GLY A 275 4.29 3.17 18.49
CA GLY A 275 2.92 2.71 18.26
C GLY A 275 2.16 3.41 17.14
N ALA A 276 2.76 4.40 16.47
CA ALA A 276 2.09 5.15 15.41
C ALA A 276 2.04 4.40 14.07
N LYS A 277 1.10 4.81 13.22
CA LYS A 277 1.02 4.42 11.82
C LYS A 277 1.37 5.59 10.92
N ALA A 278 2.03 5.32 9.80
CA ALA A 278 2.21 6.31 8.74
C ALA A 278 2.27 5.65 7.36
N ALA A 279 1.63 6.30 6.40
CA ALA A 279 1.80 5.99 4.98
C ALA A 279 3.12 6.56 4.46
N SER A 280 3.70 5.87 3.47
CA SER A 280 4.84 6.39 2.73
C SER A 280 4.49 7.67 1.97
N LYS A 281 5.44 8.60 1.92
CA LYS A 281 5.36 9.86 1.15
C LYS A 281 5.65 9.64 -0.33
N ASP A 282 6.47 8.63 -0.62
CA ASP A 282 6.77 8.19 -1.98
C ASP A 282 5.94 6.94 -2.32
N ASP A 283 5.76 6.70 -3.62
CA ASP A 283 5.03 5.53 -4.11
C ASP A 283 5.99 4.38 -4.46
N ILE A 284 5.56 3.18 -4.14
CA ILE A 284 6.06 1.95 -4.74
C ILE A 284 5.40 1.78 -6.10
N ILE A 285 6.21 1.54 -7.13
CA ILE A 285 5.75 1.39 -8.51
C ILE A 285 6.18 0.02 -9.03
N PHE A 286 5.21 -0.76 -9.51
CA PHE A 286 5.47 -2.00 -10.20
C PHE A 286 4.53 -2.18 -11.39
N GLU A 287 4.95 -2.98 -12.35
CA GLU A 287 4.13 -3.45 -13.45
C GLU A 287 3.75 -4.90 -13.21
N HIS A 288 2.51 -5.27 -13.54
CA HIS A 288 2.02 -6.63 -13.38
C HIS A 288 1.28 -7.09 -14.64
N ASN A 289 1.61 -8.29 -15.11
CA ASN A 289 0.90 -8.96 -16.19
C ASN A 289 -0.33 -9.69 -15.62
N ARG A 290 -1.51 -9.10 -15.84
CA ARG A 290 -2.80 -9.56 -15.33
C ARG A 290 -3.32 -10.88 -15.93
N LEU A 291 -2.56 -11.51 -16.84
CA LEU A 291 -2.80 -12.92 -17.20
C LEU A 291 -2.34 -13.89 -16.10
N GLN A 292 -1.56 -13.42 -15.14
CA GLN A 292 -1.14 -14.18 -13.97
C GLN A 292 -1.88 -13.62 -12.74
N PRO A 293 -2.33 -14.47 -11.80
CA PRO A 293 -2.87 -13.97 -10.53
C PRO A 293 -1.81 -13.24 -9.71
N PHE A 294 -2.17 -12.13 -9.07
CA PHE A 294 -1.23 -11.42 -8.21
C PHE A 294 -1.06 -12.13 -6.86
N ALA A 295 0.15 -12.61 -6.58
CA ALA A 295 0.49 -13.32 -5.35
C ALA A 295 1.02 -12.33 -4.28
N LEU A 296 0.14 -11.85 -3.39
CA LEU A 296 0.51 -10.95 -2.28
C LEU A 296 1.55 -11.56 -1.34
N ASP A 297 1.46 -12.87 -1.08
CA ASP A 297 2.39 -13.63 -0.24
C ASP A 297 3.78 -13.78 -0.88
N ALA A 298 3.92 -13.54 -2.18
CA ALA A 298 5.20 -13.54 -2.89
C ALA A 298 5.96 -12.20 -2.76
N LEU A 299 5.33 -11.15 -2.22
CA LEU A 299 6.03 -9.89 -1.95
C LEU A 299 7.06 -10.08 -0.84
N ARG A 300 8.23 -9.48 -1.01
CA ARG A 300 9.31 -9.46 -0.01
C ARG A 300 9.69 -8.03 0.32
N TRP A 301 9.78 -7.73 1.61
CA TRP A 301 9.95 -6.37 2.09
C TRP A 301 11.12 -6.24 3.06
N ARG A 302 11.81 -5.10 3.00
CA ARG A 302 12.69 -4.60 4.05
C ARG A 302 12.16 -3.29 4.59
N ILE A 303 12.01 -3.22 5.91
CA ILE A 303 11.78 -1.96 6.63
C ILE A 303 13.13 -1.52 7.17
N ILE A 304 13.53 -0.30 6.82
CA ILE A 304 14.85 0.26 7.14
C ILE A 304 14.59 1.57 7.88
N ALA A 305 14.99 1.64 9.13
CA ALA A 305 15.04 2.88 9.88
C ALA A 305 16.49 3.19 10.21
N ASP A 306 16.77 4.44 10.52
CA ASP A 306 17.93 4.70 11.35
C ASP A 306 17.70 4.00 12.69
N PRO A 307 18.75 3.38 13.25
CA PRO A 307 18.62 2.70 14.53
C PRO A 307 17.97 3.65 15.54
N PRO A 308 16.99 3.15 16.31
CA PRO A 308 16.34 3.96 17.33
C PRO A 308 17.40 4.39 18.37
N GLY A 309 17.18 5.55 18.99
CA GLY A 309 18.07 6.14 20.00
C GLY A 309 19.56 6.09 19.64
N ALA A 310 20.44 5.88 20.62
CA ALA A 310 21.74 6.54 20.66
C ALA A 310 22.74 6.21 19.54
N LEU A 311 22.48 5.25 18.65
CA LEU A 311 23.23 5.06 17.39
C LEU A 311 23.08 6.27 16.42
N GLY A 312 21.97 7.00 16.46
CA GLY A 312 21.75 8.24 15.71
C GLY A 312 22.14 9.52 16.47
N GLN A 313 22.39 9.42 17.78
CA GLN A 313 22.82 10.51 18.67
C GLN A 313 24.23 10.29 19.21
N LEU A 314 25.03 9.46 18.54
CA LEU A 314 26.38 9.20 19.01
C LEU A 314 27.15 10.52 19.11
N ASP A 315 27.89 10.70 20.19
CA ASP A 315 28.76 11.84 20.37
C ASP A 315 29.92 11.75 19.38
N TYR A 316 30.04 12.74 18.48
CA TYR A 316 31.17 12.88 17.55
C TYR A 316 32.08 14.06 17.91
N SER A 317 31.99 14.56 19.15
CA SER A 317 32.81 15.68 19.63
C SER A 317 34.30 15.33 19.68
N ALA A 318 35.14 16.37 19.73
CA ALA A 318 36.59 16.24 19.70
C ALA A 318 37.20 15.51 20.92
N PRO A 319 36.69 15.66 22.17
CA PRO A 319 37.21 14.91 23.32
C PRO A 319 37.10 13.39 23.13
N LEU A 320 38.23 12.69 23.34
CA LEU A 320 38.30 11.24 23.19
C LEU A 320 37.32 10.52 24.12
N THR A 321 37.25 10.95 25.38
CA THR A 321 36.40 10.32 26.40
C THR A 321 34.92 10.65 26.26
N GLY A 322 34.54 11.68 25.50
CA GLY A 322 33.15 12.14 25.39
C GLY A 322 32.55 12.61 26.73
N THR A 323 31.23 12.66 26.78
CA THR A 323 30.45 13.01 27.99
C THR A 323 30.05 11.74 28.75
N ASP A 324 30.39 11.69 30.03
CA ASP A 324 30.03 10.66 31.02
C ASP A 324 29.54 11.42 32.27
N VAL A 325 28.23 11.63 32.39
CA VAL A 325 27.66 12.48 33.45
C VAL A 325 27.51 11.71 34.76
N ASP A 326 27.23 10.41 34.70
CA ASP A 326 27.02 9.58 35.88
C ASP A 326 28.33 9.01 36.47
N GLY A 327 29.45 9.18 35.76
CA GLY A 327 30.79 8.78 36.19
C GLY A 327 30.98 7.27 36.18
N ASN A 328 30.19 6.53 35.40
CA ASN A 328 30.26 5.07 35.34
C ASN A 328 31.40 4.56 34.43
N GLY A 329 32.11 5.45 33.75
CA GLY A 329 33.21 5.13 32.84
C GLY A 329 32.77 4.81 31.41
N ILE A 330 31.50 5.01 31.07
CA ILE A 330 30.89 4.82 29.76
C ILE A 330 30.35 6.18 29.33
N ARG A 331 30.43 6.46 28.03
CA ARG A 331 29.77 7.67 27.53
C ARG A 331 28.26 7.51 27.59
N ASP A 332 27.54 8.56 27.97
CA ASP A 332 26.07 8.56 28.10
C ASP A 332 25.37 8.09 26.81
N ASP A 333 25.93 8.41 25.64
CA ASP A 333 25.38 7.96 24.36
C ASP A 333 25.65 6.47 24.09
N VAL A 334 26.74 5.90 24.60
CA VAL A 334 26.99 4.44 24.54
C VAL A 334 26.10 3.70 25.54
N ASP A 335 25.85 4.26 26.72
CA ASP A 335 24.86 3.73 27.68
C ASP A 335 23.46 3.71 27.09
N GLY A 336 23.09 4.76 26.36
CA GLY A 336 21.84 4.80 25.59
C GLY A 336 21.73 3.62 24.62
N VAL A 337 22.81 3.29 23.89
CA VAL A 337 22.84 2.15 22.96
C VAL A 337 22.70 0.82 23.72
N ILE A 338 23.36 0.67 24.87
CA ILE A 338 23.27 -0.54 25.69
C ILE A 338 21.86 -0.73 26.22
N ALA A 339 21.29 0.30 26.85
CA ALA A 339 19.95 0.24 27.44
C ALA A 339 18.86 -0.06 26.40
N GLU A 340 19.06 0.44 25.18
CA GLU A 340 18.10 0.28 24.09
C GLU A 340 18.21 -1.07 23.37
N LEU A 341 19.43 -1.51 23.05
CA LEU A 341 19.62 -2.75 22.29
C LEU A 341 19.55 -4.00 23.15
N LEU A 342 19.77 -3.89 24.46
CA LEU A 342 19.94 -5.02 25.37
C LEU A 342 18.92 -4.94 26.52
N PRO A 343 17.65 -5.31 26.28
CA PRO A 343 16.61 -5.24 27.31
C PRO A 343 16.81 -6.25 28.45
N GLU A 344 17.61 -7.31 28.23
CA GLU A 344 17.92 -8.28 29.28
C GLU A 344 18.99 -7.71 30.24
N PRO A 345 18.69 -7.53 31.54
CA PRO A 345 19.60 -6.85 32.47
C PRO A 345 20.98 -7.52 32.60
N SER A 346 21.01 -8.86 32.51
CA SER A 346 22.23 -9.64 32.65
C SER A 346 23.20 -9.40 31.46
N VAL A 347 22.65 -9.28 30.26
CA VAL A 347 23.38 -9.01 29.02
C VAL A 347 23.79 -7.54 28.95
N ALA A 348 22.89 -6.63 29.35
CA ALA A 348 23.17 -5.20 29.44
C ALA A 348 24.35 -4.92 30.38
N ALA A 349 24.40 -5.55 31.55
CA ALA A 349 25.50 -5.39 32.49
C ALA A 349 26.85 -5.88 31.92
N ALA A 350 26.86 -7.01 31.21
CA ALA A 350 28.07 -7.51 30.56
C ALA A 350 28.53 -6.59 29.41
N ALA A 351 27.59 -6.03 28.65
CA ALA A 351 27.87 -5.05 27.61
C ALA A 351 28.39 -3.73 28.16
N ALA A 352 27.84 -3.25 29.28
CA ALA A 352 28.33 -2.08 30.00
C ALA A 352 29.79 -2.27 30.46
N ALA A 353 30.13 -3.44 31.01
CA ALA A 353 31.51 -3.76 31.38
C ALA A 353 32.47 -3.71 30.17
N ILE A 354 32.06 -4.24 29.02
CA ILE A 354 32.83 -4.15 27.76
C ILE A 354 32.98 -2.68 27.34
N ALA A 355 31.90 -1.89 27.34
CA ALA A 355 31.93 -0.50 26.94
C ALA A 355 32.86 0.34 27.84
N ALA A 356 32.81 0.14 29.16
CA ALA A 356 33.69 0.81 30.12
C ALA A 356 35.17 0.41 29.93
N ALA A 357 35.44 -0.85 29.57
CA ALA A 357 36.78 -1.30 29.22
C ALA A 357 37.28 -0.61 27.94
N LEU A 358 36.48 -0.59 26.87
CA LEU A 358 36.81 0.10 25.62
C LEU A 358 37.03 1.62 25.83
N GLN A 359 36.19 2.27 26.65
CA GLN A 359 36.30 3.70 26.92
C GLN A 359 37.60 4.05 27.67
N ARG A 360 38.08 3.18 28.57
CA ARG A 360 39.38 3.34 29.25
C ARG A 360 40.59 3.19 28.32
N GLN A 361 40.45 2.52 27.18
CA GLN A 361 41.51 2.43 26.18
C GLN A 361 41.83 3.79 25.55
N LEU A 362 40.85 4.72 25.55
CA LEU A 362 40.95 6.03 24.91
C LEU A 362 41.74 7.08 25.71
N GLY A 363 41.84 6.95 27.05
CA GLY A 363 42.29 8.03 27.93
C GLY A 363 43.66 7.86 28.58
N ASN A 364 44.30 6.70 28.47
CA ASN A 364 45.47 6.36 29.28
C ASN A 364 46.73 6.24 28.43
N GLU A 365 47.87 6.74 28.90
CA GLU A 365 49.18 6.65 28.22
C GLU A 365 50.09 5.53 28.77
N GLU A 366 49.85 5.05 30.01
CA GLU A 366 50.70 4.06 30.67
C GLU A 366 50.40 2.62 30.22
N ALA A 367 51.45 1.80 30.02
CA ALA A 367 51.32 0.42 29.53
C ALA A 367 50.65 -0.54 30.54
N SER A 368 50.89 -0.34 31.84
CA SER A 368 50.27 -1.11 32.93
C SER A 368 48.74 -0.94 32.94
N VAL A 369 48.27 0.30 32.76
CA VAL A 369 46.84 0.64 32.68
C VAL A 369 46.23 0.11 31.38
N ALA A 370 46.98 0.10 30.28
CA ALA A 370 46.54 -0.50 29.03
C ALA A 370 46.29 -2.01 29.17
N ALA A 371 47.21 -2.74 29.79
CA ALA A 371 47.03 -4.16 30.12
C ALA A 371 45.83 -4.39 31.05
N ALA A 372 45.68 -3.52 32.05
CA ALA A 372 44.47 -3.29 32.85
C ALA A 372 43.17 -3.43 32.06
N ALA A 373 42.96 -2.45 31.18
CA ALA A 373 41.76 -2.32 30.36
C ALA A 373 41.57 -3.51 29.40
N GLN A 374 42.65 -4.05 28.84
CA GLN A 374 42.57 -5.21 27.94
C GLN A 374 42.11 -6.47 28.67
N ALA A 375 42.61 -6.74 29.87
CA ALA A 375 42.16 -7.89 30.67
C ALA A 375 40.67 -7.79 31.01
N GLU A 376 40.21 -6.58 31.34
CA GLU A 376 38.80 -6.33 31.64
C GLU A 376 37.89 -6.45 30.41
N LEU A 377 38.37 -6.03 29.23
CA LEU A 377 37.68 -6.25 27.96
C LEU A 377 37.49 -7.74 27.66
N GLU A 378 38.55 -8.54 27.84
CA GLU A 378 38.50 -10.00 27.63
C GLU A 378 37.54 -10.67 28.60
N GLN A 379 37.55 -10.27 29.87
CA GLN A 379 36.61 -10.74 30.88
C GLN A 379 35.16 -10.38 30.54
N GLY A 380 34.91 -9.13 30.12
CA GLY A 380 33.61 -8.67 29.66
C GLY A 380 33.09 -9.47 28.46
N LEU A 381 33.95 -9.71 27.47
CA LEU A 381 33.63 -10.53 26.29
C LEU A 381 33.31 -11.98 26.65
N ALA A 382 34.08 -12.59 27.55
CA ALA A 382 33.78 -13.94 28.05
C ALA A 382 32.43 -14.00 28.77
N CYS A 383 32.11 -12.99 29.59
CA CYS A 383 30.83 -12.90 30.28
C CYS A 383 29.65 -12.68 29.35
N LEU A 384 29.83 -11.90 28.29
CA LEU A 384 28.81 -11.68 27.28
C LEU A 384 28.58 -12.95 26.45
N ALA A 385 29.66 -13.67 26.08
CA ALA A 385 29.58 -14.94 25.35
C ALA A 385 28.85 -16.04 26.15
N HIS A 386 28.95 -16.01 27.48
CA HIS A 386 28.21 -16.93 28.34
C HIS A 386 26.71 -16.60 28.43
N ARG A 387 26.34 -15.33 28.27
CA ARG A 387 24.96 -14.83 28.47
C ARG A 387 24.15 -14.68 27.19
N SER A 388 24.80 -14.56 26.04
CA SER A 388 24.11 -14.32 24.76
C SER A 388 24.78 -15.06 23.62
N THR A 389 23.96 -15.74 22.80
CA THR A 389 24.40 -16.31 21.52
C THR A 389 24.77 -15.23 20.49
N ASP A 390 24.30 -14.00 20.69
CA ASP A 390 24.55 -12.84 19.82
C ASP A 390 25.77 -12.01 20.26
N TYR A 391 26.59 -12.51 21.19
CA TYR A 391 27.69 -11.75 21.79
C TYR A 391 28.62 -11.11 20.76
N ALA A 392 28.92 -11.78 19.64
CA ALA A 392 29.79 -11.25 18.59
C ALA A 392 29.19 -10.02 17.89
N ARG A 393 27.86 -10.02 17.66
CA ARG A 393 27.14 -8.87 17.09
C ARG A 393 27.15 -7.71 18.07
N ILE A 394 26.87 -7.99 19.35
CA ILE A 394 26.85 -6.99 20.42
C ILE A 394 28.24 -6.35 20.59
N ALA A 395 29.29 -7.16 20.73
CA ALA A 395 30.67 -6.68 20.88
C ALA A 395 31.10 -5.81 19.68
N ARG A 396 30.75 -6.22 18.46
CA ARG A 396 31.03 -5.42 17.26
C ARG A 396 30.30 -4.08 17.28
N THR A 397 29.02 -4.07 17.70
CA THR A 397 28.26 -2.82 17.84
C THR A 397 28.92 -1.91 18.86
N LEU A 398 29.27 -2.42 20.05
CA LEU A 398 29.96 -1.65 21.10
C LEU A 398 31.26 -1.04 20.59
N PHE A 399 32.08 -1.82 19.87
CA PHE A 399 33.30 -1.32 19.25
C PHE A 399 33.03 -0.16 18.28
N VAL A 400 32.03 -0.30 17.40
CA VAL A 400 31.67 0.73 16.41
C VAL A 400 31.17 2.01 17.08
N VAL A 401 30.36 1.91 18.13
CA VAL A 401 29.81 3.10 18.81
C VAL A 401 30.83 3.80 19.70
N THR A 402 31.74 3.04 20.32
CA THR A 402 32.82 3.58 21.14
C THR A 402 33.87 4.29 20.27
N PHE A 403 34.31 3.67 19.16
CA PHE A 403 35.34 4.21 18.26
C PHE A 403 34.76 4.89 17.01
N ASN A 404 33.68 5.64 17.19
CA ASN A 404 32.89 6.28 16.12
C ASN A 404 33.53 7.53 15.49
N THR A 405 34.71 7.97 15.95
CA THR A 405 35.47 9.09 15.35
C THR A 405 36.88 8.64 14.97
N ARG A 406 37.49 9.34 14.00
CA ARG A 406 38.88 9.07 13.58
C ARG A 406 39.85 9.15 14.76
N ALA A 407 39.72 10.16 15.63
CA ALA A 407 40.60 10.34 16.77
C ALA A 407 40.49 9.20 17.79
N ARG A 408 39.27 8.71 18.06
CA ARG A 408 39.04 7.56 18.94
C ARG A 408 39.59 6.26 18.36
N LEU A 409 39.47 6.06 17.05
CA LEU A 409 40.07 4.91 16.38
C LEU A 409 41.60 4.97 16.40
N GLU A 410 42.21 6.14 16.16
CA GLU A 410 43.66 6.35 16.28
C GLU A 410 44.16 6.08 17.72
N ALA A 411 43.43 6.53 18.74
CA ALA A 411 43.73 6.24 20.13
C ALA A 411 43.67 4.73 20.46
N ASN A 412 42.71 4.00 19.87
CA ASN A 412 42.64 2.54 20.00
C ASN A 412 43.83 1.84 19.32
N ILE A 413 44.27 2.31 18.15
CA ILE A 413 45.47 1.76 17.49
C ILE A 413 46.70 1.97 18.39
N GLN A 414 46.88 3.18 18.93
CA GLN A 414 47.95 3.47 19.88
C GLN A 414 47.86 2.65 21.16
N HIS A 415 46.64 2.28 21.60
CA HIS A 415 46.44 1.35 22.70
C HIS A 415 47.00 -0.04 22.36
N MET A 416 46.69 -0.56 21.18
CA MET A 416 47.21 -1.85 20.72
C MET A 416 48.73 -1.87 20.59
N ASP A 417 49.34 -0.78 20.07
CA ASP A 417 50.80 -0.66 19.96
C ASP A 417 51.49 -0.72 21.34
N ARG A 418 50.83 -0.22 22.39
CA ARG A 418 51.35 -0.25 23.77
C ARG A 418 51.26 -1.63 24.42
N LEU A 419 50.38 -2.49 23.94
CA LEU A 419 50.26 -3.87 24.41
C LEU A 419 51.31 -4.79 23.77
N ASP A 420 51.86 -4.42 22.62
CA ASP A 420 52.81 -5.25 21.87
C ASP A 420 54.05 -5.68 22.69
N PRO A 421 54.69 -4.79 23.49
CA PRO A 421 55.82 -5.18 24.35
C PRO A 421 55.43 -6.12 25.49
N LEU A 422 54.16 -6.15 25.88
CA LEU A 422 53.67 -6.94 27.02
C LEU A 422 53.21 -8.34 26.59
N ARG A 423 52.98 -8.57 25.29
CA ARG A 423 52.57 -9.88 24.75
C ARG A 423 53.60 -10.99 24.96
N GLU A 424 54.86 -10.66 25.27
CA GLU A 424 55.91 -11.63 25.59
C GLU A 424 55.90 -12.11 27.06
N THR A 425 55.09 -11.49 27.94
CA THR A 425 55.02 -11.84 29.37
C THR A 425 53.58 -12.06 29.84
N ASP A 426 53.31 -13.26 30.36
CA ASP A 426 52.02 -13.80 30.85
C ASP A 426 50.97 -12.77 31.29
N LEU A 427 49.99 -12.51 30.43
CA LEU A 427 48.71 -11.92 30.84
C LEU A 427 47.90 -12.98 31.59
N THR A 428 47.86 -12.89 32.91
CA THR A 428 47.01 -13.78 33.74
C THR A 428 45.54 -13.34 33.66
N VAL A 429 44.74 -14.06 32.87
CA VAL A 429 43.29 -13.89 32.82
C VAL A 429 42.66 -14.51 34.08
N THR A 430 42.03 -13.69 34.93
CA THR A 430 41.27 -14.19 36.09
C THR A 430 39.84 -14.56 35.67
N SER A 431 39.47 -15.82 35.91
CA SER A 431 38.34 -16.50 35.27
C SER A 431 36.98 -16.31 35.95
N ALA A 432 36.70 -15.18 36.60
CA ALA A 432 35.43 -14.99 37.30
C ALA A 432 34.55 -13.95 36.59
N CYS A 433 33.42 -14.36 36.02
CA CYS A 433 32.36 -13.39 35.74
C CYS A 433 31.89 -12.80 37.07
N VAL A 434 32.23 -11.56 37.35
CA VAL A 434 31.76 -10.87 38.56
C VAL A 434 30.26 -10.67 38.39
N GLU A 435 29.47 -11.43 39.16
CA GLU A 435 28.03 -11.23 39.25
C GLU A 435 27.79 -9.86 39.89
N GLY A 436 27.44 -8.87 39.06
CA GLY A 436 26.98 -7.56 39.50
C GLY A 436 25.64 -7.70 40.21
N GLY A 437 25.67 -7.92 41.53
CA GLY A 437 24.49 -8.01 42.37
C GLY A 437 24.83 -7.61 43.80
N ASN A 438 24.58 -6.34 44.14
CA ASN A 438 24.58 -5.83 45.51
C ASN A 438 23.56 -6.61 46.36
N HIS A 439 23.98 -7.70 47.00
CA HIS A 439 23.31 -8.27 48.16
C HIS A 439 24.29 -8.35 49.32
N ALA A 440 24.23 -7.31 50.14
CA ALA A 440 24.72 -7.34 51.50
C ALA A 440 24.12 -8.54 52.24
N ARG A 441 24.90 -9.62 52.43
CA ARG A 441 24.64 -10.59 53.49
C ARG A 441 25.33 -10.12 54.75
N THR A 442 24.54 -9.49 55.63
CA THR A 442 24.84 -9.41 57.06
C THR A 442 24.73 -10.80 57.68
N HIS A 443 25.82 -11.19 58.34
CA HIS A 443 26.01 -12.28 59.32
C HIS A 443 25.84 -13.74 58.91
#